data_AF-A0A7S4FBC9-F1
#
_entry.id   AF-A0A7S4FBC9-F1
#
_cell.length_a   1.000
_cell.length_b   1.000
_cell.length_c   1.000
_cell.angle_alpha   90.00
_cell.angle_beta   90.00
_cell.angle_gamma   90.00
#
_symmetry.space_group_name_H-M   'P 1'
#
loop_
_entity.id
_entity.type
_entity.pdbx_description
1 polymer ?
#
loop_
_entity_poly.entity_id
_entity_poly.type
_entity_poly.pdbx_seq_one_letter_code
_entity_poly.pdbx_strand_id
1 'polypeptide(L)'
;RRILSECPCCEICFVFMSVRDDLPLHLRTGSAAWADNGDKSAAEAYLKRIPALHSRIAAHYGLPTIDLNPLLCALPVALRDAAFRDDCHHTDEGAALVAAAVCACLCGMSDPSHTENDSVRATRHHNHHLQQHQQQHHQHDFPPPPPRSSLPPPLFARPWSRGSVQRVTPPQLSFFYCRRAPESVEAATGLRTKLLQRHTQMDLDPLRPTERAAWWLLYPGDFAEFSFEGSRLGFLTMIGPDAGDVVCEVDNGRWRCRKQLLDRWSYFWRLSVVLLFEGLPAGRHVARVSLHPEKPDPSVLKRPPTNEHWLQCVQRKTDHKLWLIDWLVGE
;
A
#
# COMPACT_ATOMS: atom_id res chain seq x y z
N ARG A 1 3.70 -13.24 11.17
CA ARG A 1 4.78 -14.25 11.24
C ARG A 1 6.18 -13.65 11.05
N ARG A 2 6.53 -13.09 9.88
CA ARG A 2 7.86 -12.50 9.63
C ARG A 2 8.26 -11.46 10.68
N ILE A 3 7.36 -10.53 11.01
CA ILE A 3 7.57 -9.54 12.08
C ILE A 3 7.85 -10.23 13.43
N LEU A 4 7.09 -11.27 13.78
CA LEU A 4 7.30 -12.02 15.04
C LEU A 4 8.63 -12.79 15.07
N SER A 5 9.15 -13.21 13.91
CA SER A 5 10.45 -13.90 13.83
C SER A 5 11.64 -12.94 13.78
N GLU A 6 11.50 -11.82 13.09
CA GLU A 6 12.58 -10.81 12.94
C GLU A 6 12.64 -9.87 14.16
N CYS A 7 11.51 -9.64 14.82
CA CYS A 7 11.37 -8.77 15.98
C CYS A 7 10.76 -9.55 17.16
N PRO A 8 11.45 -10.58 17.71
CA PRO A 8 10.88 -11.47 18.72
C PRO A 8 10.51 -10.77 20.04
N CYS A 9 11.16 -9.65 20.34
CA CYS A 9 10.88 -8.83 21.53
C CYS A 9 9.74 -7.82 21.33
N CYS A 10 9.21 -7.69 20.10
CA CYS A 10 8.10 -6.78 19.86
C CYS A 10 6.76 -7.43 20.22
N GLU A 11 5.92 -6.65 20.87
CA GLU A 11 4.49 -6.90 20.97
C GLU A 11 3.81 -6.35 19.72
N ILE A 12 2.88 -7.10 19.16
CA ILE A 12 2.15 -6.71 17.96
C ILE A 12 0.68 -6.64 18.34
N CYS A 13 0.08 -5.47 18.16
CA CYS A 13 -1.35 -5.26 18.31
C CYS A 13 -1.95 -4.88 16.97
N PHE A 14 -3.13 -5.43 16.66
CA PHE A 14 -3.93 -4.96 15.54
C PHE A 14 -4.85 -3.83 16.03
N VAL A 15 -4.90 -2.73 15.29
CA VAL A 15 -5.84 -1.64 15.57
C VAL A 15 -6.79 -1.52 14.38
N PHE A 16 -8.09 -1.65 14.64
CA PHE A 16 -9.13 -1.48 13.62
C PHE A 16 -9.70 -0.08 13.73
N MET A 17 -9.66 0.65 12.62
CA MET A 17 -10.23 1.99 12.54
C MET A 17 -11.59 1.98 11.84
N SER A 18 -12.36 3.04 12.12
CA SER A 18 -13.64 3.29 11.49
C SER A 18 -13.51 4.08 10.20
N VAL A 19 -14.38 3.73 9.26
CA VAL A 19 -14.72 4.56 8.12
C VAL A 19 -16.13 5.09 8.36
N ARG A 20 -16.37 6.36 8.10
CA ARG A 20 -17.68 7.00 8.26
C ARG A 20 -18.64 6.50 7.18
N ASP A 21 -19.77 5.97 7.61
CA ASP A 21 -20.90 5.56 6.78
C ASP A 21 -22.10 6.52 6.90
N ASP A 22 -21.98 7.57 7.71
CA ASP A 22 -23.05 8.56 7.94
C ASP A 22 -23.01 9.75 6.98
N LEU A 23 -21.92 9.92 6.22
CA LEU A 23 -21.79 11.00 5.25
C LEU A 23 -22.61 10.74 3.98
N PRO A 24 -23.15 11.77 3.31
CA PRO A 24 -23.69 11.64 1.95
C PRO A 24 -22.66 11.03 0.98
N LEU A 25 -23.12 10.20 0.04
CA LEU A 25 -22.25 9.47 -0.90
C LEU A 25 -21.27 10.37 -1.67
N HIS A 26 -21.68 11.60 -2.00
CA HIS A 26 -20.84 12.56 -2.72
C HIS A 26 -19.71 13.15 -1.87
N LEU A 27 -19.80 13.04 -0.53
CA LEU A 27 -18.76 13.45 0.42
C LEU A 27 -17.86 12.29 0.85
N ARG A 28 -18.15 11.05 0.42
CA ARG A 28 -17.28 9.89 0.66
C ARG A 28 -16.19 9.83 -0.41
N THR A 29 -14.97 10.07 0.04
CA THR A 29 -13.77 10.26 -0.79
C THR A 29 -12.67 9.24 -0.48
N GLY A 30 -12.78 8.54 0.65
CA GLY A 30 -11.71 7.82 1.31
C GLY A 30 -11.43 6.39 0.84
N SER A 31 -12.29 5.78 0.02
CA SER A 31 -12.03 4.43 -0.49
C SER A 31 -12.65 4.12 -1.85
N ALA A 32 -11.96 3.27 -2.61
CA ALA A 32 -12.48 2.69 -3.84
C ALA A 32 -13.81 1.97 -3.63
N ALA A 33 -13.96 1.32 -2.47
CA ALA A 33 -15.16 0.58 -2.14
C ALA A 33 -16.41 1.46 -2.14
N TRP A 34 -16.34 2.72 -1.70
CA TRP A 34 -17.50 3.61 -1.67
C TRP A 34 -18.01 4.03 -3.05
N ALA A 35 -17.14 4.08 -4.08
CA ALA A 35 -17.59 4.42 -5.43
C ALA A 35 -17.99 3.19 -6.25
N ASP A 36 -17.38 2.04 -5.97
CA ASP A 36 -17.58 0.81 -6.76
C ASP A 36 -18.79 0.00 -6.27
N ASN A 37 -19.27 0.29 -5.06
CA ASN A 37 -20.36 -0.41 -4.42
C ASN A 37 -21.49 0.54 -4.04
N GLY A 38 -22.73 0.04 -4.05
CA GLY A 38 -23.81 0.70 -3.32
C GLY A 38 -23.44 0.79 -1.83
N ASP A 39 -23.83 1.89 -1.18
CA ASP A 39 -23.50 2.28 0.21
C ASP A 39 -23.34 1.09 1.18
N LYS A 40 -24.34 0.19 1.20
CA LYS A 40 -24.42 -0.91 2.17
C LYS A 40 -23.26 -1.92 2.08
N SER A 41 -22.76 -2.26 0.89
CA SER A 41 -21.73 -3.30 0.78
C SER A 41 -20.31 -2.78 1.08
N ALA A 42 -20.07 -1.48 0.92
CA ALA A 42 -18.81 -0.85 1.32
C ALA A 42 -18.70 -0.70 2.85
N ALA A 43 -19.77 -0.23 3.51
CA ALA A 43 -19.83 -0.17 4.96
C ALA A 43 -19.67 -1.56 5.58
N GLU A 44 -20.36 -2.56 5.05
CA GLU A 44 -20.23 -3.95 5.50
C GLU A 44 -18.80 -4.50 5.31
N ALA A 45 -18.13 -4.15 4.21
CA ALA A 45 -16.76 -4.57 3.97
C ALA A 45 -15.80 -4.03 5.04
N TYR A 46 -15.84 -2.73 5.33
CA TYR A 46 -14.91 -2.08 6.27
C TYR A 46 -15.26 -2.27 7.74
N LEU A 47 -16.53 -2.28 8.09
CA LEU A 47 -16.95 -2.35 9.49
C LEU A 47 -17.11 -3.78 10.00
N LYS A 48 -17.21 -4.77 9.08
CA LYS A 48 -17.42 -6.18 9.47
C LYS A 48 -16.41 -7.12 8.84
N ARG A 49 -16.35 -7.20 7.51
CA ARG A 49 -15.60 -8.26 6.82
C ARG A 49 -14.08 -8.12 7.01
N ILE A 50 -13.53 -6.92 6.82
CA ILE A 50 -12.09 -6.65 6.95
C ILE A 50 -11.64 -6.83 8.41
N PRO A 51 -12.31 -6.23 9.43
CA PRO A 51 -12.00 -6.49 10.83
C PRO A 51 -12.06 -7.97 11.16
N ALA A 52 -13.10 -8.71 10.73
CA ALA A 52 -13.20 -10.15 10.98
C ALA A 52 -12.03 -10.95 10.36
N LEU A 53 -11.56 -10.57 9.16
CA LEU A 53 -10.38 -11.19 8.55
C LEU A 53 -9.12 -10.92 9.38
N HIS A 54 -8.92 -9.68 9.84
CA HIS A 54 -7.78 -9.34 10.68
C HIS A 54 -7.86 -9.99 12.06
N SER A 55 -9.03 -10.04 12.69
CA SER A 55 -9.24 -10.73 13.98
C SER A 55 -8.93 -12.22 13.88
N ARG A 56 -9.28 -12.88 12.77
CA ARG A 56 -8.88 -14.28 12.54
C ARG A 56 -7.37 -14.45 12.47
N ILE A 57 -6.67 -13.50 11.83
CA ILE A 57 -5.20 -13.51 11.77
C ILE A 57 -4.61 -13.26 13.17
N ALA A 58 -5.12 -12.26 13.88
CA ALA A 58 -4.68 -11.92 15.23
C ALA A 58 -4.85 -13.10 16.18
N ALA A 59 -6.04 -13.71 16.23
CA ALA A 59 -6.34 -14.90 17.02
C ALA A 59 -5.42 -16.07 16.67
N HIS A 60 -5.18 -16.32 15.37
CA HIS A 60 -4.29 -17.39 14.92
C HIS A 60 -2.85 -17.25 15.43
N TYR A 61 -2.37 -16.03 15.64
CA TYR A 61 -1.03 -15.76 16.17
C TYR A 61 -1.01 -15.35 17.64
N GLY A 62 -2.15 -15.40 18.34
CA GLY A 62 -2.26 -14.98 19.74
C GLY A 62 -1.96 -13.49 19.96
N LEU A 63 -2.39 -12.63 19.03
CA LEU A 63 -2.12 -11.18 19.05
C LEU A 63 -3.33 -10.40 19.53
N PRO A 64 -3.16 -9.37 20.38
CA PRO A 64 -4.24 -8.49 20.81
C PRO A 64 -4.81 -7.66 19.66
N THR A 65 -6.07 -7.27 19.83
CA THR A 65 -6.81 -6.40 18.90
C THR A 65 -7.46 -5.24 19.65
N ILE A 66 -7.41 -4.04 19.09
CA ILE A 66 -8.14 -2.86 19.54
C ILE A 66 -9.13 -2.50 18.44
N ASP A 67 -10.43 -2.61 18.71
CA ASP A 67 -11.48 -2.19 17.79
C ASP A 67 -12.01 -0.81 18.17
N LEU A 68 -11.67 0.21 17.38
CA LEU A 68 -12.11 1.58 17.62
C LEU A 68 -13.49 1.86 17.01
N ASN A 69 -14.07 0.95 16.22
CA ASN A 69 -15.36 1.17 15.58
C ASN A 69 -16.48 1.48 16.59
N PRO A 70 -16.67 0.72 17.69
CA PRO A 70 -17.76 1.01 18.64
C PRO A 70 -17.65 2.40 19.25
N LEU A 71 -16.43 2.86 19.54
CA LEU A 71 -16.16 4.20 20.08
C LEU A 71 -16.53 5.27 19.06
N LEU A 72 -15.97 5.19 17.85
CA LEU A 72 -16.11 6.21 16.82
C LEU A 72 -17.55 6.29 16.28
N CYS A 73 -18.24 5.16 16.13
CA CYS A 73 -19.65 5.13 15.73
C CYS A 73 -20.59 5.70 16.80
N ALA A 74 -20.23 5.61 18.09
CA ALA A 74 -21.05 6.11 19.19
C ALA A 74 -20.93 7.64 19.40
N LEU A 75 -19.92 8.29 18.80
CA LEU A 75 -19.78 9.74 18.87
C LEU A 75 -20.99 10.45 18.25
N PRO A 76 -21.50 11.56 18.83
CA PRO A 76 -22.44 12.43 18.16
C PRO A 76 -21.91 12.92 16.79
N VAL A 77 -22.81 13.16 15.82
CA VAL A 77 -22.44 13.63 14.47
C VAL A 77 -21.49 14.83 14.52
N ALA A 78 -21.78 15.83 15.36
CA ALA A 78 -20.94 17.01 15.51
C ALA A 78 -19.50 16.68 15.95
N LEU A 79 -19.31 15.69 16.82
CA LEU A 79 -17.97 15.24 17.22
C LEU A 79 -17.29 14.42 16.13
N ARG A 80 -18.04 13.65 15.33
CA ARG A 80 -17.48 12.98 14.16
C ARG A 80 -17.04 13.96 13.09
N ASP A 81 -17.82 15.02 12.86
CA ASP A 81 -17.46 16.08 11.92
C ASP A 81 -16.20 16.84 12.38
N ALA A 82 -16.01 17.00 13.68
CA ALA A 82 -14.78 17.57 14.22
C ALA A 82 -13.59 16.60 14.17
N ALA A 83 -13.82 15.29 14.36
CA ALA A 83 -12.77 14.26 14.40
C ALA A 83 -12.30 13.81 13.01
N PHE A 84 -13.09 14.00 11.97
CA PHE A 84 -12.82 13.48 10.64
C PHE A 84 -12.76 14.61 9.61
N ARG A 85 -11.66 14.66 8.86
CA ARG A 85 -11.51 15.58 7.71
C ARG A 85 -12.39 15.14 6.54
N ASP A 86 -12.50 13.83 6.34
CA ASP A 86 -13.30 13.17 5.33
C ASP A 86 -13.84 11.84 5.87
N ASP A 87 -14.34 10.93 5.06
CA ASP A 87 -14.93 9.67 5.53
C ASP A 87 -13.93 8.67 6.14
N CYS A 88 -12.62 8.87 6.04
CA CYS A 88 -11.65 7.93 6.64
C CYS A 88 -10.40 8.57 7.28
N HIS A 89 -10.09 9.83 6.98
CA HIS A 89 -8.95 10.53 7.55
C HIS A 89 -9.38 11.40 8.73
N HIS A 90 -8.62 11.33 9.82
CA HIS A 90 -8.84 12.18 10.99
C HIS A 90 -8.31 13.59 10.79
N THR A 91 -8.91 14.54 11.51
CA THR A 91 -8.29 15.82 11.89
C THR A 91 -7.24 15.59 13.00
N ASP A 92 -6.56 16.65 13.43
CA ASP A 92 -5.65 16.58 14.57
C ASP A 92 -6.42 16.20 15.86
N GLU A 93 -7.63 16.74 16.05
CA GLU A 93 -8.49 16.40 17.19
C GLU A 93 -8.94 14.94 17.15
N GLY A 94 -9.32 14.42 15.98
CA GLY A 94 -9.68 13.02 15.83
C GLY A 94 -8.51 12.08 16.02
N ALA A 95 -7.32 12.46 15.52
CA ALA A 95 -6.09 11.69 15.73
C ALA A 95 -5.72 11.64 17.21
N ALA A 96 -5.85 12.75 17.94
CA ALA A 96 -5.63 12.81 19.38
C ALA A 96 -6.64 11.93 20.15
N LEU A 97 -7.92 11.95 19.78
CA LEU A 97 -8.95 11.08 20.35
C LEU A 97 -8.61 9.59 20.16
N VAL A 98 -8.25 9.21 18.93
CA VAL A 98 -7.86 7.83 18.60
C VAL A 98 -6.61 7.41 19.35
N ALA A 99 -5.59 8.27 19.42
CA ALA A 99 -4.38 8.01 20.18
C ALA A 99 -4.69 7.79 21.68
N ALA A 100 -5.54 8.64 22.28
CA ALA A 100 -5.94 8.49 23.67
C ALA A 100 -6.68 7.16 23.92
N ALA A 101 -7.59 6.77 23.03
CA ALA A 101 -8.31 5.50 23.12
C ALA A 101 -7.37 4.29 23.01
N VAL A 102 -6.42 4.31 22.05
CA VAL A 102 -5.41 3.26 21.90
C VAL A 102 -4.53 3.18 23.15
N CYS A 103 -4.03 4.32 23.65
CA CYS A 103 -3.23 4.36 24.88
C CYS A 103 -3.99 3.77 26.07
N ALA A 104 -5.27 4.13 26.26
CA ALA A 104 -6.08 3.58 27.34
C ALA A 104 -6.23 2.06 27.24
N CYS A 105 -6.46 1.52 26.02
CA CYS A 105 -6.50 0.08 25.80
C CYS A 105 -5.15 -0.60 26.11
N LEU A 106 -4.03 -0.02 25.67
CA LEU A 106 -2.69 -0.57 25.93
C LEU A 106 -2.32 -0.54 27.42
N CYS A 107 -2.70 0.52 28.14
CA CYS A 107 -2.55 0.59 29.60
C CYS A 107 -3.34 -0.53 30.29
N GLY A 108 -4.58 -0.78 29.86
CA GLY A 108 -5.40 -1.87 30.41
C GLY A 108 -4.87 -3.27 30.10
N MET A 109 -4.18 -3.45 28.96
CA MET A 109 -3.54 -4.73 28.61
C MET A 109 -2.26 -5.00 29.42
N SER A 110 -1.58 -3.95 29.87
CA SER A 110 -0.36 -4.04 30.67
C SER A 110 -0.62 -4.30 32.15
N ASP A 111 -1.85 -4.16 32.63
CA ASP A 111 -2.19 -4.35 34.04
C ASP A 111 -2.41 -5.85 34.35
N PRO A 112 -1.51 -6.51 35.09
CA PRO A 112 -1.62 -7.93 35.39
C PRO A 112 -2.80 -8.26 36.32
N SER A 113 -3.45 -7.25 36.91
CA SER A 113 -4.64 -7.44 37.75
C SER A 113 -5.93 -7.61 36.94
N HIS A 114 -5.92 -7.27 35.65
CA HIS A 114 -7.07 -7.49 34.77
C HIS A 114 -7.12 -8.94 34.26
N THR A 115 -7.97 -9.74 34.88
CA THR A 115 -8.31 -11.08 34.36
C THR A 115 -9.09 -10.98 33.05
N GLU A 116 -8.97 -12.00 32.21
CA GLU A 116 -9.44 -12.11 30.81
C GLU A 116 -10.89 -11.63 30.55
N ASN A 117 -11.75 -11.66 31.58
CA ASN A 117 -13.16 -11.27 31.51
C ASN A 117 -13.42 -9.74 31.42
N ASP A 118 -12.45 -8.88 31.68
CA ASP A 118 -12.65 -7.41 31.65
C ASP A 118 -12.38 -6.76 30.28
N SER A 119 -11.69 -7.48 29.38
CA SER A 119 -11.23 -6.99 28.08
C SER A 119 -12.36 -6.55 27.13
N VAL A 120 -13.55 -7.15 27.24
CA VAL A 120 -14.74 -6.81 26.42
C VAL A 120 -15.49 -5.59 26.99
N ARG A 121 -15.25 -5.20 28.25
CA ARG A 121 -15.99 -4.13 28.93
C ARG A 121 -15.30 -2.76 28.89
N ALA A 122 -13.98 -2.72 28.68
CA ALA A 122 -13.17 -1.50 28.76
C ALA A 122 -13.57 -0.42 27.73
N THR A 123 -14.16 -0.78 26.59
CA THR A 123 -14.56 0.18 25.55
C THR A 123 -15.79 1.02 25.89
N ARG A 124 -16.57 0.69 26.94
CA ARG A 124 -17.84 1.39 27.25
C ARG A 124 -17.77 2.43 28.38
N HIS A 125 -16.75 2.41 29.24
CA HIS A 125 -16.78 3.18 30.50
C HIS A 125 -15.77 4.33 30.63
N HIS A 126 -14.90 4.58 29.65
CA HIS A 126 -13.74 5.44 29.87
C HIS A 126 -13.85 6.91 29.38
N ASN A 127 -15.06 7.41 29.11
CA ASN A 127 -15.26 8.77 28.57
C ASN A 127 -15.10 9.93 29.60
N HIS A 128 -14.60 9.70 30.83
CA HIS A 128 -14.61 10.75 31.86
C HIS A 128 -13.30 11.10 32.55
N HIS A 129 -12.17 10.44 32.27
CA HIS A 129 -10.90 10.79 32.95
C HIS A 129 -9.71 10.81 31.99
N LEU A 130 -9.40 11.99 31.46
CA LEU A 130 -8.15 12.25 30.75
C LEU A 130 -7.57 13.59 31.19
N GLN A 131 -6.84 13.59 32.30
CA GLN A 131 -5.79 14.56 32.59
C GLN A 131 -4.85 13.98 33.65
N GLN A 132 -3.54 14.11 33.41
CA GLN A 132 -2.41 13.77 34.27
C GLN A 132 -1.88 12.32 34.16
N HIS A 133 -0.84 12.14 33.34
CA HIS A 133 0.45 11.62 33.83
C HIS A 133 1.50 11.68 32.71
N GLN A 134 2.59 12.40 32.97
CA GLN A 134 3.83 12.31 32.17
C GLN A 134 5.02 12.02 33.09
N GLN A 135 5.75 10.97 32.69
CA GLN A 135 7.20 10.78 32.72
C GLN A 135 7.95 10.60 34.04
N GLN A 136 8.38 9.35 34.28
CA GLN A 136 9.77 9.00 34.64
C GLN A 136 10.11 7.64 34.01
N HIS A 137 11.10 7.58 33.10
CA HIS A 137 11.64 6.32 32.57
C HIS A 137 13.06 6.12 33.08
N HIS A 138 13.24 5.15 33.98
CA HIS A 138 14.53 4.57 34.33
C HIS A 138 14.76 3.31 33.48
N GLN A 139 15.98 3.16 32.95
CA GLN A 139 16.42 1.96 32.26
C GLN A 139 16.58 0.84 33.30
N HIS A 140 15.63 -0.08 33.34
CA HIS A 140 15.78 -1.36 34.04
C HIS A 140 16.28 -2.43 33.06
N ASP A 141 17.29 -3.19 33.49
CA ASP A 141 17.70 -4.42 32.83
C ASP A 141 16.59 -5.47 33.01
N PHE A 142 15.77 -5.66 31.99
CA PHE A 142 14.74 -6.69 31.99
C PHE A 142 15.36 -8.05 31.67
N PRO A 143 15.03 -9.12 32.44
CA PRO A 143 15.47 -10.46 32.10
C PRO A 143 14.96 -10.86 30.71
N PRO A 144 15.68 -11.75 30.00
CA PRO A 144 15.26 -12.19 28.67
C PRO A 144 13.86 -12.81 28.75
N PRO A 145 12.95 -12.47 27.82
CA PRO A 145 11.60 -13.01 27.83
C PRO A 145 11.64 -14.53 27.67
N PRO A 146 10.69 -15.26 28.28
CA PRO A 146 10.61 -16.71 28.14
C PRO A 146 10.51 -17.10 26.65
N PRO A 147 11.07 -18.25 26.26
CA PRO A 147 11.04 -18.72 24.88
C PRO A 147 9.58 -18.87 24.41
N ARG A 148 9.20 -18.12 23.37
CA ARG A 148 7.86 -18.22 22.78
C ARG A 148 7.67 -19.62 22.19
N SER A 149 6.46 -20.17 22.35
CA SER A 149 6.03 -21.38 21.64
C SER A 149 6.27 -21.21 20.13
N SER A 150 6.63 -22.29 19.43
CA SER A 150 6.83 -22.27 17.98
C SER A 150 5.62 -21.63 17.28
N LEU A 151 5.85 -20.61 16.45
CA LEU A 151 4.78 -19.92 15.75
C LEU A 151 3.95 -20.92 14.90
N PRO A 152 2.61 -20.84 14.91
CA PRO A 152 1.80 -21.73 14.11
C PRO A 152 2.08 -21.52 12.62
N PRO A 153 1.82 -22.55 11.77
CA PRO A 153 1.93 -22.40 10.32
C PRO A 153 1.01 -21.27 9.83
N PRO A 154 1.28 -20.65 8.66
CA PRO A 154 0.44 -19.56 8.17
C PRO A 154 -1.04 -19.97 8.05
N LEU A 155 -1.95 -19.16 8.62
CA LEU A 155 -3.41 -19.39 8.58
C LEU A 155 -3.92 -19.58 7.14
N PHE A 156 -3.32 -18.86 6.22
CA PHE A 156 -3.53 -19.04 4.80
C PHE A 156 -2.18 -19.29 4.14
N ALA A 157 -2.02 -20.40 3.43
CA ALA A 157 -0.91 -20.66 2.52
C ALA A 157 -1.05 -19.77 1.26
N ARG A 158 -1.26 -18.47 1.46
CA ARG A 158 -1.65 -17.55 0.40
C ARG A 158 -0.44 -17.10 -0.44
N PRO A 159 -0.72 -16.75 -1.71
CA PRO A 159 0.17 -15.97 -2.55
C PRO A 159 0.83 -14.84 -1.75
N TRP A 160 2.15 -14.66 -1.90
CA TRP A 160 2.94 -13.57 -1.31
C TRP A 160 3.32 -13.69 0.18
N SER A 161 3.06 -14.82 0.85
CA SER A 161 3.59 -15.05 2.21
C SER A 161 5.13 -15.11 2.26
N ARG A 162 5.75 -15.38 1.11
CA ARG A 162 7.18 -15.29 0.84
C ARG A 162 7.39 -14.56 -0.47
N GLY A 163 8.38 -13.68 -0.49
CA GLY A 163 8.73 -12.92 -1.66
C GLY A 163 9.88 -11.95 -1.40
N SER A 164 10.37 -11.36 -2.47
CA SER A 164 11.40 -10.34 -2.46
C SER A 164 10.93 -9.12 -3.25
N VAL A 165 11.45 -7.97 -2.85
CA VAL A 165 11.35 -6.73 -3.60
C VAL A 165 12.71 -6.54 -4.28
N GLN A 166 12.71 -6.32 -5.59
CA GLN A 166 13.93 -6.12 -6.36
C GLN A 166 13.86 -4.78 -7.08
N ARG A 167 14.82 -3.90 -6.83
CA ARG A 167 14.90 -2.59 -7.48
C ARG A 167 15.10 -2.76 -8.98
N VAL A 168 14.36 -1.99 -9.77
CA VAL A 168 14.53 -1.97 -11.23
C VAL A 168 15.85 -1.31 -11.58
N THR A 169 16.63 -1.97 -12.44
CA THR A 169 17.99 -1.52 -12.80
C THR A 169 18.07 -1.11 -14.27
N PRO A 170 18.99 -0.20 -14.63
CA PRO A 170 19.19 0.22 -16.02
C PRO A 170 19.32 -0.93 -17.04
N PRO A 171 20.10 -2.00 -16.78
CA PRO A 171 20.22 -3.10 -17.73
C PRO A 171 18.90 -3.81 -18.04
N GLN A 172 17.85 -3.65 -17.22
CA GLN A 172 16.55 -4.28 -17.48
C GLN A 172 15.71 -3.47 -18.47
N LEU A 173 16.10 -2.25 -18.84
CA LEU A 173 15.22 -1.32 -19.55
C LEU A 173 15.63 -1.19 -21.02
N SER A 174 14.66 -1.33 -21.92
CA SER A 174 14.85 -1.43 -23.37
C SER A 174 15.65 -0.28 -23.97
N PHE A 175 15.47 0.93 -23.43
CA PHE A 175 16.11 2.13 -23.96
C PHE A 175 17.61 2.21 -23.63
N PHE A 176 18.15 1.40 -22.70
CA PHE A 176 19.61 1.25 -22.56
C PHE A 176 20.21 0.33 -23.62
N TYR A 177 19.39 -0.40 -24.38
CA TYR A 177 19.81 -1.15 -25.55
C TYR A 177 19.64 -0.27 -26.78
N CYS A 178 20.68 0.51 -27.10
CA CYS A 178 20.67 1.28 -28.33
C CYS A 178 20.66 0.30 -29.51
N ARG A 179 19.60 0.31 -30.36
CA ARG A 179 19.50 -0.56 -31.54
C ARG A 179 20.68 -0.41 -32.51
N ARG A 180 21.36 0.74 -32.47
CA ARG A 180 22.58 1.02 -33.21
C ARG A 180 23.66 1.43 -32.22
N ALA A 181 24.82 0.78 -32.29
CA ALA A 181 25.96 1.16 -31.46
C ALA A 181 26.32 2.63 -31.74
N PRO A 182 26.51 3.47 -30.70
CA PRO A 182 26.96 4.85 -30.89
C PRO A 182 28.34 4.87 -31.58
N GLU A 183 28.54 5.84 -32.47
CA GLU A 183 29.75 5.95 -33.29
C GLU A 183 31.00 6.35 -32.49
N SER A 184 30.82 6.90 -31.29
CA SER A 184 31.90 7.26 -30.35
C SER A 184 31.48 7.12 -28.89
N VAL A 185 32.44 7.17 -27.97
CA VAL A 185 32.21 7.15 -26.51
C VAL A 185 31.46 8.39 -26.04
N GLU A 186 31.74 9.56 -26.62
CA GLU A 186 31.05 10.81 -26.34
C GLU A 186 29.60 10.76 -26.79
N ALA A 187 29.33 10.20 -27.98
CA ALA A 187 27.98 9.98 -28.48
C ALA A 187 27.20 9.01 -27.58
N ALA A 188 27.86 7.92 -27.12
CA ALA A 188 27.28 6.97 -26.18
C ALA A 188 26.90 7.64 -24.84
N THR A 189 27.81 8.46 -24.31
CA THR A 189 27.62 9.18 -23.05
C THR A 189 26.50 10.22 -23.18
N GLY A 190 26.51 11.01 -24.24
CA GLY A 190 25.46 12.01 -24.51
C GLY A 190 24.08 11.38 -24.70
N LEU A 191 23.99 10.25 -25.40
CA LEU A 191 22.74 9.51 -25.54
C LEU A 191 22.26 8.96 -24.19
N ARG A 192 23.15 8.34 -23.41
CA ARG A 192 22.82 7.82 -22.07
C ARG A 192 22.28 8.92 -21.15
N THR A 193 22.89 10.10 -21.16
CA THR A 193 22.41 11.26 -20.36
C THR A 193 21.01 11.70 -20.80
N LYS A 194 20.76 11.80 -22.11
CA LYS A 194 19.42 12.15 -22.63
C LYS A 194 18.37 11.11 -22.25
N LEU A 195 18.71 9.83 -22.33
CA LEU A 195 17.81 8.74 -21.95
C LEU A 195 17.52 8.76 -20.45
N LEU A 196 18.54 8.95 -19.60
CA LEU A 196 18.35 9.11 -18.17
C LEU A 196 17.44 10.30 -17.86
N GLN A 197 17.66 11.45 -18.50
CA GLN A 197 16.83 12.64 -18.29
C GLN A 197 15.37 12.43 -18.72
N ARG A 198 15.14 11.69 -19.81
CA ARG A 198 13.78 11.41 -20.32
C ARG A 198 13.06 10.33 -19.51
N HIS A 199 13.77 9.27 -19.13
CA HIS A 199 13.18 8.05 -18.56
C HIS A 199 13.39 7.93 -17.06
N THR A 200 13.87 8.98 -16.39
CA THR A 200 14.06 8.96 -14.93
C THR A 200 13.43 10.18 -14.30
N GLN A 201 12.69 9.96 -13.22
CA GLN A 201 12.21 11.01 -12.34
C GLN A 201 12.68 10.74 -10.91
N MET A 202 13.30 11.73 -10.27
CA MET A 202 13.64 11.63 -8.84
C MET A 202 12.43 12.03 -8.02
N ASP A 203 11.92 11.12 -7.21
CA ASP A 203 10.78 11.36 -6.31
C ASP A 203 10.97 10.62 -4.99
N LEU A 204 10.03 10.71 -4.05
CA LEU A 204 10.10 9.98 -2.78
C LEU A 204 10.17 8.46 -3.01
N ASP A 205 11.01 7.79 -2.22
CA ASP A 205 11.04 6.33 -2.20
C ASP A 205 9.85 5.82 -1.37
N PRO A 206 8.92 5.05 -1.95
CA PRO A 206 7.73 4.58 -1.26
C PRO A 206 8.02 3.61 -0.11
N LEU A 207 9.20 2.99 -0.09
CA LEU A 207 9.63 2.09 0.97
C LEU A 207 10.51 2.81 2.01
N ARG A 208 10.99 4.02 1.69
CA ARG A 208 11.87 4.85 2.53
C ARG A 208 11.42 6.31 2.42
N PRO A 209 10.36 6.71 3.15
CA PRO A 209 9.67 7.99 2.92
C PRO A 209 10.52 9.24 3.19
N THR A 210 11.69 9.10 3.83
CA THR A 210 12.67 10.17 4.05
C THR A 210 13.72 10.25 2.93
N GLU A 211 13.73 9.31 2.00
CA GLU A 211 14.70 9.20 0.91
C GLU A 211 14.04 9.48 -0.43
N ARG A 212 14.86 9.89 -1.42
CA ARG A 212 14.44 9.99 -2.81
C ARG A 212 15.03 8.84 -3.62
N ALA A 213 14.26 8.34 -4.57
CA ALA A 213 14.66 7.28 -5.48
C ALA A 213 14.40 7.67 -6.94
N ALA A 214 15.14 7.02 -7.83
CA ALA A 214 14.92 7.07 -9.26
C ALA A 214 13.70 6.21 -9.62
N TRP A 215 12.69 6.85 -10.21
CA TRP A 215 11.56 6.21 -10.87
C TRP A 215 11.83 6.10 -12.36
N TRP A 216 11.70 4.91 -12.91
CA TRP A 216 11.86 4.67 -14.34
C TRP A 216 10.55 4.91 -15.08
N LEU A 217 10.60 5.67 -16.17
CA LEU A 217 9.43 6.00 -16.98
C LEU A 217 9.48 5.20 -18.28
N LEU A 218 8.51 4.29 -18.45
CA LEU A 218 8.30 3.55 -19.68
C LEU A 218 7.19 4.22 -20.50
N TYR A 219 7.46 4.49 -21.76
CA TYR A 219 6.52 5.04 -22.75
C TYR A 219 6.07 3.94 -23.73
N PRO A 220 5.04 4.19 -24.57
CA PRO A 220 4.68 3.29 -25.66
C PRO A 220 5.89 2.93 -26.53
N GLY A 221 6.11 1.63 -26.72
CA GLY A 221 7.25 1.09 -27.46
C GLY A 221 8.46 0.73 -26.59
N ASP A 222 8.54 1.26 -25.36
CA ASP A 222 9.51 0.80 -24.38
C ASP A 222 9.08 -0.52 -23.73
N PHE A 223 10.06 -1.23 -23.19
CA PHE A 223 9.82 -2.41 -22.36
C PHE A 223 10.88 -2.55 -21.28
N ALA A 224 10.56 -3.29 -20.23
CA ALA A 224 11.49 -3.77 -19.24
C ALA A 224 11.55 -5.29 -19.31
N GLU A 225 12.74 -5.87 -19.32
CA GLU A 225 12.96 -7.31 -19.34
C GLU A 225 13.83 -7.71 -18.15
N PHE A 226 13.43 -8.76 -17.42
CA PHE A 226 14.20 -9.25 -16.29
C PHE A 226 13.94 -10.73 -16.00
N SER A 227 14.96 -11.38 -15.42
CA SER A 227 14.84 -12.74 -14.90
C SER A 227 14.43 -12.73 -13.44
N PHE A 228 13.55 -13.66 -13.05
CA PHE A 228 13.18 -13.87 -11.64
C PHE A 228 13.01 -15.36 -11.35
N GLU A 229 13.02 -15.72 -10.07
CA GLU A 229 12.74 -17.09 -9.59
C GLU A 229 11.57 -17.05 -8.60
N GLY A 230 10.55 -17.85 -8.85
CA GLY A 230 9.32 -17.89 -8.05
C GLY A 230 8.08 -18.16 -8.89
N SER A 231 6.93 -18.28 -8.25
CA SER A 231 5.64 -18.51 -8.93
C SER A 231 4.84 -17.23 -9.20
N ARG A 232 5.30 -16.07 -8.73
CA ARG A 232 4.51 -14.83 -8.76
C ARG A 232 5.31 -13.61 -9.15
N LEU A 233 4.62 -12.70 -9.82
CA LEU A 233 5.19 -11.49 -10.34
C LEU A 233 4.21 -10.32 -10.18
N GLY A 234 4.72 -9.20 -9.70
CA GLY A 234 4.07 -7.91 -9.69
C GLY A 234 5.10 -6.79 -9.69
N PHE A 235 4.64 -5.55 -9.56
CA PHE A 235 5.53 -4.41 -9.41
C PHE A 235 4.88 -3.31 -8.57
N LEU A 236 5.74 -2.45 -8.04
CA LEU A 236 5.37 -1.21 -7.37
C LEU A 236 5.44 -0.07 -8.40
N THR A 237 4.35 0.68 -8.52
CA THR A 237 4.20 1.77 -9.49
C THR A 237 3.48 2.97 -8.88
N MET A 238 3.62 4.13 -9.52
CA MET A 238 2.64 5.20 -9.40
C MET A 238 1.55 5.01 -10.45
N ILE A 239 0.29 5.16 -10.05
CA ILE A 239 -0.86 5.18 -10.94
C ILE A 239 -1.49 6.57 -10.84
N GLY A 240 -1.68 7.23 -11.99
CA GLY A 240 -2.34 8.51 -12.07
C GLY A 240 -3.00 8.74 -13.43
N PRO A 241 -3.38 9.98 -13.76
CA PRO A 241 -4.12 10.31 -14.97
C PRO A 241 -3.42 9.94 -16.29
N ASP A 242 -2.10 9.76 -16.23
CA ASP A 242 -1.22 9.37 -17.33
C ASP A 242 -0.93 7.86 -17.36
N ALA A 243 -1.57 7.06 -16.51
CA ALA A 243 -1.37 5.62 -16.47
C ALA A 243 -1.94 4.94 -17.73
N GLY A 244 -1.20 3.97 -18.25
CA GLY A 244 -1.59 3.19 -19.42
C GLY A 244 -2.08 1.77 -19.12
N ASP A 245 -2.21 0.98 -20.17
CA ASP A 245 -2.37 -0.46 -20.06
C ASP A 245 -1.02 -1.15 -20.09
N VAL A 246 -0.73 -1.95 -19.07
CA VAL A 246 0.50 -2.75 -19.02
C VAL A 246 0.26 -4.11 -19.65
N VAL A 247 1.19 -4.52 -20.49
CA VAL A 247 1.28 -5.88 -21.04
C VAL A 247 2.49 -6.55 -20.42
N CYS A 248 2.32 -7.74 -19.87
CA CYS A 248 3.43 -8.57 -19.43
C CYS A 248 3.39 -9.91 -20.14
N GLU A 249 4.55 -10.34 -20.62
CA GLU A 249 4.79 -11.64 -21.23
C GLU A 249 5.87 -12.36 -20.41
N VAL A 250 5.69 -13.66 -20.17
CA VAL A 250 6.67 -14.49 -19.44
C VAL A 250 7.02 -15.71 -20.29
N ASP A 251 8.30 -16.05 -20.31
CA ASP A 251 8.89 -17.18 -21.02
C ASP A 251 8.53 -17.17 -22.51
N ASN A 252 8.93 -16.09 -23.19
CA ASN A 252 8.69 -15.86 -24.62
C ASN A 252 7.18 -15.89 -25.00
N GLY A 253 6.35 -15.31 -24.13
CA GLY A 253 4.90 -15.18 -24.37
C GLY A 253 4.10 -16.44 -24.05
N ARG A 254 4.71 -17.49 -23.48
CA ARG A 254 3.99 -18.66 -22.95
C ARG A 254 2.89 -18.24 -21.98
N TRP A 255 3.17 -17.23 -21.16
CA TRP A 255 2.19 -16.60 -20.30
C TRP A 255 2.08 -15.12 -20.67
N ARG A 256 0.85 -14.61 -20.68
CA ARG A 256 0.58 -13.22 -21.03
C ARG A 256 -0.54 -12.66 -20.16
N CYS A 257 -0.38 -11.43 -19.71
CA CYS A 257 -1.44 -10.68 -19.06
C CYS A 257 -1.47 -9.23 -19.57
N ARG A 258 -2.66 -8.63 -19.60
CA ARG A 258 -2.86 -7.19 -19.79
C ARG A 258 -3.57 -6.65 -18.55
N LYS A 259 -3.11 -5.50 -18.03
CA LYS A 259 -3.69 -4.82 -16.86
C LYS A 259 -3.90 -3.36 -17.19
N GLN A 260 -5.15 -2.91 -17.13
CA GLN A 260 -5.48 -1.49 -17.19
C GLN A 260 -5.11 -0.84 -15.86
N LEU A 261 -4.21 0.13 -15.88
CA LEU A 261 -3.82 0.86 -14.68
C LEU A 261 -4.65 2.13 -14.46
N LEU A 262 -5.18 2.72 -15.54
CA LEU A 262 -6.09 3.85 -15.41
C LEU A 262 -7.44 3.38 -14.85
N ASP A 263 -7.78 3.86 -13.66
CA ASP A 263 -9.10 3.64 -13.06
C ASP A 263 -9.74 4.96 -12.65
N ARG A 264 -10.96 4.89 -12.11
CA ARG A 264 -11.74 6.07 -11.73
C ARG A 264 -11.07 6.97 -10.67
N TRP A 265 -10.07 6.46 -9.96
CA TRP A 265 -9.35 7.17 -8.91
C TRP A 265 -8.05 7.79 -9.41
N SER A 266 -7.67 7.51 -10.65
CA SER A 266 -6.48 8.06 -11.31
C SER A 266 -6.65 9.52 -11.71
N TYR A 267 -7.40 10.34 -10.97
CA TYR A 267 -7.41 11.80 -11.11
C TYR A 267 -6.30 12.48 -10.27
N PHE A 268 -5.54 11.68 -9.51
CA PHE A 268 -4.31 12.03 -8.79
C PHE A 268 -3.34 10.84 -8.87
N TRP A 269 -2.05 11.07 -8.59
CA TRP A 269 -1.08 9.98 -8.51
C TRP A 269 -1.12 9.32 -7.14
N ARG A 270 -1.14 8.00 -7.13
CA ARG A 270 -1.04 7.18 -5.92
C ARG A 270 -0.08 6.02 -6.15
N LEU A 271 0.53 5.58 -5.06
CA LEU A 271 1.28 4.35 -5.05
C LEU A 271 0.33 3.16 -5.24
N SER A 272 0.75 2.18 -6.04
CA SER A 272 -0.02 0.96 -6.25
C SER A 272 0.89 -0.26 -6.41
N VAL A 273 0.41 -1.39 -5.90
CA VAL A 273 0.97 -2.71 -6.15
C VAL A 273 0.13 -3.36 -7.25
N VAL A 274 0.78 -3.68 -8.37
CA VAL A 274 0.13 -4.33 -9.51
C VAL A 274 0.60 -5.77 -9.58
N LEU A 275 -0.31 -6.71 -9.33
CA LEU A 275 -0.06 -8.14 -9.46
C LEU A 275 -0.31 -8.58 -10.91
N LEU A 276 0.71 -9.13 -11.55
CA LEU A 276 0.65 -9.60 -12.94
C LEU A 276 0.35 -11.10 -13.02
N PHE A 277 1.03 -11.91 -12.21
CA PHE A 277 0.85 -13.36 -12.15
C PHE A 277 0.90 -13.86 -10.69
N GLU A 278 0.03 -14.82 -10.36
CA GLU A 278 -0.10 -15.36 -8.99
C GLU A 278 0.00 -16.90 -8.88
N GLY A 279 0.46 -17.57 -9.94
CA GLY A 279 0.51 -19.04 -9.99
C GLY A 279 1.27 -19.59 -11.21
N LEU A 280 2.40 -19.00 -11.55
CA LEU A 280 3.36 -19.62 -12.47
C LEU A 280 3.91 -20.92 -11.87
N PRO A 281 4.35 -21.90 -12.69
CA PRO A 281 5.13 -23.02 -12.18
C PRO A 281 6.34 -22.52 -11.40
N ALA A 282 6.68 -23.14 -10.27
CA ALA A 282 7.88 -22.75 -9.53
C ALA A 282 9.13 -22.95 -10.42
N GLY A 283 9.98 -21.93 -10.50
CA GLY A 283 11.22 -21.98 -11.26
C GLY A 283 11.71 -20.60 -11.68
N ARG A 284 12.70 -20.60 -12.58
CA ARG A 284 13.26 -19.40 -13.18
C ARG A 284 12.46 -19.01 -14.42
N HIS A 285 12.15 -17.72 -14.52
CA HIS A 285 11.37 -17.12 -15.57
C HIS A 285 12.07 -15.89 -16.16
N VAL A 286 11.66 -15.51 -17.38
CA VAL A 286 12.01 -14.21 -17.97
C VAL A 286 10.72 -13.44 -18.26
N ALA A 287 10.53 -12.30 -17.61
CA ALA A 287 9.40 -11.41 -17.84
C ALA A 287 9.79 -10.25 -18.73
N ARG A 288 8.88 -9.87 -19.63
CA ARG A 288 8.92 -8.68 -20.45
C ARG A 288 7.67 -7.86 -20.17
N VAL A 289 7.83 -6.67 -19.60
CA VAL A 289 6.76 -5.72 -19.25
C VAL A 289 6.84 -4.54 -20.21
N SER A 290 5.72 -4.18 -20.84
CA SER A 290 5.64 -3.03 -21.75
C SER A 290 4.35 -2.26 -21.55
N LEU A 291 4.34 -1.02 -22.03
CA LEU A 291 3.14 -0.20 -22.09
C LEU A 291 2.46 -0.38 -23.45
N HIS A 292 1.17 -0.71 -23.44
CA HIS A 292 0.37 -0.82 -24.65
C HIS A 292 0.31 0.55 -25.36
N PRO A 293 0.34 0.62 -26.70
CA PRO A 293 0.39 1.90 -27.41
C PRO A 293 -0.92 2.68 -27.40
N GLU A 294 -2.04 1.99 -27.21
CA GLU A 294 -3.34 2.63 -27.09
C GLU A 294 -3.46 3.36 -25.75
N LYS A 295 -3.86 4.63 -25.80
CA LYS A 295 -4.11 5.45 -24.62
C LYS A 295 -5.48 5.06 -24.01
N PRO A 296 -5.56 4.76 -22.70
CA PRO A 296 -6.84 4.48 -22.06
C PRO A 296 -7.80 5.67 -22.11
N ASP A 297 -9.09 5.40 -22.11
CA ASP A 297 -10.14 6.42 -22.14
C ASP A 297 -10.19 7.19 -20.79
N PRO A 298 -9.91 8.51 -20.79
CA PRO A 298 -9.97 9.32 -19.57
C PRO A 298 -11.40 9.52 -19.04
N SER A 299 -12.44 9.13 -19.79
CA SER A 299 -13.84 9.21 -19.33
C SER A 299 -14.12 8.33 -18.10
N VAL A 300 -13.25 7.34 -17.82
CA VAL A 300 -13.34 6.49 -16.62
C VAL A 300 -13.11 7.26 -15.31
N LEU A 301 -12.46 8.44 -15.37
CA LEU A 301 -12.10 9.22 -14.20
C LEU A 301 -13.34 9.77 -13.48
N LYS A 302 -13.40 9.59 -12.15
CA LYS A 302 -14.49 10.11 -11.31
C LYS A 302 -14.60 11.64 -11.36
N ARG A 303 -13.47 12.32 -11.56
CA ARG A 303 -13.39 13.78 -11.72
C ARG A 303 -12.23 14.14 -12.65
N PRO A 304 -12.29 15.30 -13.33
CA PRO A 304 -11.15 15.81 -14.07
C PRO A 304 -9.96 16.01 -13.13
N PRO A 305 -8.73 15.64 -13.54
CA PRO A 305 -7.55 15.99 -12.78
C PRO A 305 -7.33 17.52 -12.86
N THR A 306 -7.01 18.14 -11.73
CA THR A 306 -6.91 19.62 -11.63
C THR A 306 -5.49 20.12 -11.40
N ASN A 307 -4.52 19.23 -11.24
CA ASN A 307 -3.15 19.60 -10.94
C ASN A 307 -2.36 20.07 -12.17
N GLU A 308 -1.31 20.87 -11.94
CA GLU A 308 -0.47 21.42 -13.00
C GLU A 308 0.19 20.33 -13.86
N HIS A 309 0.61 19.22 -13.25
CA HIS A 309 1.22 18.11 -13.97
C HIS A 309 0.27 17.50 -15.01
N TRP A 310 -1.03 17.39 -14.71
CA TRP A 310 -2.04 16.98 -15.67
C TRP A 310 -2.23 17.99 -16.79
N LEU A 311 -2.30 19.29 -16.46
CA LEU A 311 -2.41 20.34 -17.47
C LEU A 311 -1.21 20.28 -18.42
N GLN A 312 0.00 20.07 -17.90
CA GLN A 312 1.20 19.86 -18.70
C GLN A 312 1.09 18.58 -19.54
N CYS A 313 0.59 17.47 -19.00
CA CYS A 313 0.39 16.23 -19.78
C CYS A 313 -0.58 16.44 -20.95
N VAL A 314 -1.70 17.12 -20.72
CA VAL A 314 -2.69 17.44 -21.75
C VAL A 314 -2.11 18.39 -22.79
N GLN A 315 -1.47 19.48 -22.35
CA GLN A 315 -0.88 20.50 -23.24
C GLN A 315 0.24 19.93 -24.11
N ARG A 316 1.12 19.13 -23.52
CA ARG A 316 2.27 18.54 -24.22
C ARG A 316 1.87 17.37 -25.13
N LYS A 317 0.58 16.96 -25.12
CA LYS A 317 0.10 15.73 -25.74
C LYS A 317 1.01 14.55 -25.36
N THR A 318 1.49 14.52 -24.12
CA THR A 318 2.43 13.48 -23.69
C THR A 318 1.72 12.13 -23.75
N ASP A 319 2.43 11.14 -24.25
CA ASP A 319 2.02 9.75 -24.15
C ASP A 319 1.77 9.36 -22.69
N HIS A 320 0.84 8.43 -22.47
CA HIS A 320 0.73 7.75 -21.18
C HIS A 320 2.05 7.07 -20.84
N LYS A 321 2.31 6.89 -19.55
CA LYS A 321 3.57 6.31 -19.05
C LYS A 321 3.33 5.34 -17.91
N LEU A 322 4.27 4.42 -17.74
CA LEU A 322 4.35 3.54 -16.58
C LEU A 322 5.53 4.00 -15.71
N TRP A 323 5.26 4.19 -14.43
CA TRP A 323 6.25 4.56 -13.41
C TRP A 323 6.73 3.31 -12.70
N LEU A 324 7.96 2.90 -12.91
CA LEU A 324 8.47 1.64 -12.42
C LEU A 324 9.63 1.86 -11.45
N ILE A 325 9.52 1.30 -10.24
CA ILE A 325 10.57 1.42 -9.23
C ILE A 325 11.05 0.04 -8.75
N ASP A 326 10.15 -0.85 -8.38
CA ASP A 326 10.50 -2.14 -7.82
C ASP A 326 9.66 -3.28 -8.43
N TRP A 327 10.32 -4.41 -8.67
CA TRP A 327 9.68 -5.70 -8.94
C TRP A 327 9.29 -6.37 -7.63
N LEU A 328 8.15 -7.05 -7.66
CA LEU A 328 7.66 -7.89 -6.57
C LEU A 328 7.68 -9.33 -7.06
N VAL A 329 8.47 -10.18 -6.43
CA VAL A 329 8.63 -11.58 -6.78
C VAL A 329 8.19 -12.44 -5.61
N GLY A 330 7.25 -13.37 -5.82
CA GLY A 330 6.74 -14.26 -4.78
C GLY A 330 7.07 -15.72 -5.05
N GLU A 331 7.32 -16.51 -3.99
CA GLU A 331 7.61 -17.96 -4.05
C GLU A 331 6.39 -18.82 -4.31
#